data_AF-A0A7C4GCD1-F1
#
_entry.id   AF-A0A7C4GCD1-F1
#
_cell.length_a   1.000
_cell.length_b   1.000
_cell.length_c   1.000
_cell.angle_alpha   90.00
_cell.angle_beta   90.00
_cell.angle_gamma   90.00
#
_symmetry.space_group_name_H-M   'P 1'
#
loop_
_entity.id
_entity.type
_entity.pdbx_description
1 polymer ?
#
loop_
_entity_poly.entity_id
_entity_poly.type
_entity_poly.pdbx_seq_one_letter_code
_entity_poly.pdbx_strand_id
1 'polypeptide(L)' 'MPVVYLKSGGRAVCGGCTYKEGVVKLVDVTFKEAGLPADKEKQPEAVVSLANVLYVLPGQ' A
#
# COMPACT_ATOMS: atom_id res chain seq x y z
N MET A 1 -7.69 -0.09 -9.92
CA MET A 1 -6.95 0.38 -8.72
C MET A 1 -5.96 -0.70 -8.28
N PRO A 2 -4.65 -0.42 -8.23
CA PRO A 2 -3.65 -1.38 -7.76
C PRO A 2 -3.84 -1.79 -6.30
N VAL A 3 -3.38 -3.00 -5.97
CA VAL A 3 -3.43 -3.55 -4.61
C VAL A 3 -2.05 -4.08 -4.22
N VAL A 4 -1.49 -3.57 -3.13
CA VAL A 4 -0.20 -3.98 -2.57
C VAL A 4 -0.43 -4.84 -1.35
N TYR A 5 0.02 -6.09 -1.38
CA TYR A 5 -0.06 -7.00 -0.23
C TYR A 5 1.20 -6.87 0.62
N LEU A 6 1.03 -6.72 1.93
CA LEU A 6 2.12 -6.47 2.87
C LEU A 6 2.52 -7.76 3.60
N LYS A 7 3.83 -7.96 3.82
CA LYS A 7 4.34 -9.11 4.60
C LYS A 7 3.94 -9.02 6.06
N SER A 8 3.81 -7.81 6.59
CA SER A 8 3.28 -7.54 7.93
C SER A 8 1.80 -7.90 8.10
N GLY A 9 1.10 -8.29 7.02
CA GLY A 9 -0.34 -8.51 7.00
C GLY A 9 -1.10 -7.33 6.44
N GLY A 10 -2.29 -7.62 5.91
CA GLY A 10 -3.15 -6.65 5.25
C GLY A 10 -2.70 -6.26 3.84
N ARG A 11 -3.39 -5.25 3.29
CA ARG A 11 -3.16 -4.74 1.94
C ARG A 11 -3.45 -3.25 1.84
N ALA A 12 -2.71 -2.56 0.97
CA ALA A 12 -2.98 -1.19 0.58
C ALA A 12 -3.66 -1.19 -0.80
N VAL A 13 -4.86 -0.63 -0.87
CA VAL A 13 -5.53 -0.31 -2.14
C VAL A 13 -5.19 1.14 -2.47
N CYS A 14 -4.69 1.42 -3.65
CA CYS A 14 -4.27 2.77 -4.03
C CYS A 14 -4.82 3.18 -5.40
N GLY A 15 -4.92 4.50 -5.64
CA GLY A 15 -5.20 5.04 -6.97
C GLY A 15 -4.04 4.84 -7.93
N GLY A 16 -2.80 4.88 -7.43
CA GLY A 16 -1.59 4.65 -8.21
C GLY A 16 -0.38 4.31 -7.33
N CYS A 17 0.67 3.77 -7.96
CA CYS A 17 1.91 3.42 -7.28
C CYS A 17 3.14 3.66 -8.16
N THR A 18 4.23 4.10 -7.55
CA THR A 18 5.54 4.28 -8.19
C THR A 18 6.62 3.55 -7.40
N TYR A 19 7.53 2.90 -8.11
CA TYR A 19 8.65 2.17 -7.53
C TYR A 19 9.95 2.93 -7.74
N LYS A 20 10.63 3.28 -6.66
CA LYS A 20 11.93 3.96 -6.74
C LYS A 20 12.72 3.70 -5.46
N GLU A 21 14.04 3.53 -5.58
CA GLU A 21 14.97 3.52 -4.43
C GLU A 21 14.56 2.54 -3.29
N GLY A 22 14.10 1.34 -3.66
CA GLY A 22 13.76 0.30 -2.66
C GLY A 22 12.43 0.52 -1.93
N VAL A 23 11.62 1.49 -2.35
CA VAL A 23 10.28 1.75 -1.80
C VAL A 23 9.23 1.76 -2.90
N VAL A 24 7.98 1.50 -2.49
CA VAL A 24 6.79 1.83 -3.28
C VAL A 24 6.11 3.04 -2.64
N LYS A 25 5.94 4.09 -3.44
CA LYS A 25 5.10 5.25 -3.10
C LYS A 25 3.70 5.00 -3.63
N LEU A 26 2.71 5.17 -2.78
CA LEU A 26 1.30 4.93 -3.06
C LEU A 26 0.54 6.25 -2.91
N VAL A 27 -0.43 6.49 -3.79
CA VAL A 27 -1.30 7.68 -3.76
C VAL A 27 -2.76 7.27 -3.63
N ASP A 28 -3.54 8.08 -2.89
CA ASP A 28 -4.94 7.80 -2.51
C ASP A 28 -5.11 6.39 -1.94
N VAL A 29 -4.48 6.18 -0.78
CA VAL A 29 -4.35 4.86 -0.15
C VAL A 29 -5.49 4.60 0.82
N THR A 30 -6.04 3.39 0.72
CA THR A 30 -6.83 2.75 1.76
C THR A 30 -6.15 1.47 2.21
N PHE A 31 -5.69 1.43 3.45
CA PHE A 31 -5.21 0.21 4.09
C PHE A 31 -6.39 -0.63 4.56
N LYS A 32 -6.33 -1.94 4.30
CA LYS A 32 -7.30 -2.93 4.76
C LYS A 32 -6.56 -4.02 5.51
N GLU A 33 -7.14 -4.48 6.62
CA GLU A 33 -6.62 -5.62 7.40
C GLU A 33 -5.17 -5.40 7.90
N ALA A 34 -4.73 -4.15 8.01
CA ALA A 34 -3.35 -3.78 8.37
C ALA A 34 -3.18 -3.50 9.89
N GLY A 35 -4.21 -3.77 10.71
CA GLY A 35 -4.19 -3.50 12.15
C GLY A 35 -4.09 -2.01 12.51
N LEU A 36 -4.47 -1.12 11.59
CA LEU A 36 -4.43 0.32 11.80
C LEU A 36 -5.70 0.82 12.52
N PRO A 37 -5.59 1.86 13.37
CA PRO A 37 -6.74 2.62 13.85
C PRO A 37 -7.59 3.14 12.67
N ALA A 38 -8.93 3.19 12.85
CA ALA A 38 -9.87 3.52 11.77
C ALA A 38 -9.63 4.90 11.13
N ASP A 39 -9.13 5.87 11.90
CA ASP A 39 -8.76 7.21 11.44
C ASP A 39 -7.50 7.23 10.56
N LYS A 40 -6.72 6.14 10.54
CA LYS A 40 -5.48 5.99 9.77
C LYS A 40 -5.58 5.02 8.60
N GLU A 41 -6.75 4.44 8.36
CA GLU A 41 -6.97 3.53 7.23
C GLU A 41 -6.84 4.27 5.89
N LYS A 42 -7.30 5.52 5.81
CA LYS A 42 -7.26 6.31 4.58
C LYS A 42 -6.22 7.41 4.66
N GLN A 43 -5.33 7.47 3.67
CA GLN A 43 -4.20 8.39 3.64
C GLN A 43 -4.01 8.92 2.21
N PRO A 44 -3.65 10.21 2.04
CA PRO A 44 -3.39 10.76 0.70
C PRO A 44 -2.17 10.09 0.06
N GLU A 45 -1.16 9.75 0.86
CA GLU A 45 0.05 9.09 0.41
C GLU A 45 0.55 8.08 1.44
N ALA A 46 1.22 7.03 0.98
CA ALA A 46 1.99 6.14 1.83
C ALA A 46 3.29 5.72 1.16
N VAL A 47 4.34 5.59 1.96
CA VAL A 47 5.63 5.05 1.52
C VAL A 47 5.85 3.72 2.22
N VAL A 48 6.01 2.65 1.43
CA VAL A 48 6.21 1.30 1.95
C VAL A 48 7.53 0.76 1.42
N SER A 49 8.36 0.22 2.31
CA SER A 49 9.59 -0.47 1.90
C SER A 49 9.24 -1.70 1.06
N LEU A 50 9.95 -1.92 -0.05
CA LEU A 50 9.82 -3.14 -0.85
C LEU A 50 10.15 -4.40 -0.04
N ALA A 51 10.95 -4.28 1.03
CA ALA A 51 11.20 -5.39 1.95
C ALA A 51 9.92 -5.89 2.62
N ASN A 52 8.92 -5.02 2.84
CA ASN A 52 7.61 -5.35 3.42
C ASN A 52 6.52 -5.61 2.35
N VAL A 53 6.84 -5.60 1.07
CA VAL A 53 5.89 -5.93 -0.01
C VAL A 53 5.97 -7.43 -0.31
N LEU A 54 4.83 -8.12 -0.28
CA LEU A 54 4.71 -9.53 -0.66
C LEU A 54 4.56 -9.65 -2.18
N TYR A 55 3.56 -8.97 -2.75
CA TYR A 55 3.38 -8.79 -4.20
C TYR A 55 2.45 -7.60 -4.46
N VAL A 56 2.43 -7.14 -5.71
CA VAL A 56 1.52 -6.10 -6.17
C VAL A 56 0.63 -6.65 -7.28
N LEU A 57 -0.67 -6.47 -7.14
CA LEU A 57 -1.62 -6.67 -8.22
C LEU A 57 -1.81 -5.33 -8.93
N PRO A 58 -1.37 -5.20 -10.20
CA PRO A 58 -1.72 -4.02 -10.98
C PRO A 58 -3.24 -3.94 -11.09
N GLY A 59 -3.78 -2.72 -11.06
CA GLY A 59 -5.20 -2.53 -11.34
C GLY A 59 -5.52 -2.99 -12.76
N GLN A 60 -6.71 -3.58 -12.95
CA GLN A 60 -7.32 -3.61 -14.28
C GLN A 60 -7.57 -2.20 -14.79
#